data_AF-A0A0W0SV81-F1
#
_entry.id   AF-A0A0W0SV81-F1
#
_cell.length_a   1.000
_cell.length_b   1.000
_cell.length_c   1.000
_cell.angle_alpha   90.00
_cell.angle_beta   90.00
_cell.angle_gamma   90.00
#
_symmetry.space_group_name_H-M   'P 1'
#
loop_
_entity.id
_entity.type
_entity.pdbx_description
1 polymer ?
#
loop_
_entity_poly.entity_id
_entity_poly.type
_entity_poly.pdbx_seq_one_letter_code
_entity_poly.pdbx_strand_id
1 'polypeptide(L)'
;MKNSLTEIYHLMLGHYKFSSYRQERIAIALSKDLPHANSIKELHHLLCDYLQLLNGDCCSFLADLIPVSVFSFFAGSEENARLLRKRGQPRDLSLLISSWVGNIETQISALERLKAFYYPKQTEALVNLIFELLETPKALMHLNMLNLIKRLNSNDLEDALVKLAKLPPALEVNKHPSESKRPGNYCAQITFNKNHAACIKLLANNAAAHRDEDRLLALTNSLLQDALIIYKDLHTPEVTLVQSQTIEEQTHTLGCG
;
A
#
# COMPACT_ATOMS: atom_id res chain seq x y z
N MET A 1 9.55 -7.73 -1.78
CA MET A 1 8.24 -7.09 -1.67
C MET A 1 7.63 -6.98 -3.05
N LYS A 2 6.66 -7.83 -3.36
CA LYS A 2 5.78 -7.66 -4.53
C LYS A 2 5.02 -6.34 -4.43
N ASN A 3 4.61 -5.82 -5.58
CA ASN A 3 3.94 -4.53 -5.71
C ASN A 3 2.51 -4.60 -5.12
N SER A 4 2.39 -4.46 -3.79
CA SER A 4 1.12 -4.75 -3.12
C SER A 4 -0.01 -3.82 -3.56
N LEU A 5 0.29 -2.60 -4.00
CA LEU A 5 -0.71 -1.66 -4.50
C LEU A 5 -1.28 -2.07 -5.87
N THR A 6 -0.43 -2.45 -6.84
CA THR A 6 -0.95 -2.93 -8.13
C THR A 6 -1.63 -4.29 -7.98
N GLU A 7 -1.17 -5.15 -7.06
CA GLU A 7 -1.86 -6.39 -6.72
C GLU A 7 -3.24 -6.13 -6.12
N ILE A 8 -3.37 -5.17 -5.20
CA ILE A 8 -4.66 -4.75 -4.63
C ILE A 8 -5.58 -4.19 -5.72
N TYR A 9 -5.08 -3.34 -6.61
CA TYR A 9 -5.86 -2.80 -7.73
C TYR A 9 -6.29 -3.92 -8.68
N HIS A 10 -5.38 -4.83 -9.02
CA HIS A 10 -5.65 -6.00 -9.85
C HIS A 10 -6.71 -6.91 -9.23
N LEU A 11 -6.60 -7.20 -7.92
CA LEU A 11 -7.62 -7.95 -7.16
C LEU A 11 -8.97 -7.23 -7.18
N MET A 12 -8.99 -5.92 -6.93
CA MET A 12 -10.23 -5.12 -6.98
C MET A 12 -10.90 -5.22 -8.36
N LEU A 13 -10.14 -5.11 -9.45
CA LEU A 13 -10.67 -5.24 -10.81
C LEU A 13 -11.26 -6.63 -11.08
N GLY A 14 -10.64 -7.71 -10.56
CA GLY A 14 -11.15 -9.08 -10.73
C GLY A 14 -12.40 -9.40 -9.89
N HIS A 15 -12.59 -8.70 -8.78
CA HIS A 15 -13.71 -8.91 -7.86
C HIS A 15 -14.94 -8.04 -8.14
N TYR A 16 -14.78 -6.89 -8.78
CA TYR A 16 -15.88 -5.98 -9.06
C TYR A 16 -16.71 -6.38 -10.29
N LYS A 17 -17.99 -6.01 -10.24
CA LYS A 17 -18.85 -5.93 -11.41
C LYS A 17 -18.88 -4.49 -11.87
N PHE A 18 -18.77 -4.27 -13.17
CA PHE A 18 -18.81 -2.93 -13.74
C PHE A 18 -20.19 -2.59 -14.30
N SER A 19 -20.50 -1.30 -14.39
CA SER A 19 -21.80 -0.81 -14.84
C SER A 19 -22.07 -1.06 -16.32
N SER A 20 -21.02 -1.31 -17.13
CA SER A 20 -21.14 -1.60 -18.55
C SER A 20 -20.08 -2.56 -19.06
N TYR A 21 -20.37 -3.22 -20.18
CA TYR A 21 -19.42 -4.08 -20.90
C TYR A 21 -18.16 -3.32 -21.32
N ARG A 22 -18.30 -2.06 -21.75
CA ARG A 22 -17.15 -1.19 -22.07
C ARG A 22 -16.22 -1.04 -20.87
N GLN A 23 -16.75 -0.74 -19.69
CA GLN A 23 -15.95 -0.65 -18.46
C GLN A 23 -15.31 -1.98 -18.10
N GLU A 24 -16.00 -3.11 -18.29
CA GLU A 24 -15.43 -4.44 -18.04
C GLU A 24 -14.23 -4.75 -18.97
N ARG A 25 -14.32 -4.40 -20.26
CA ARG A 25 -13.20 -4.57 -21.21
C ARG A 25 -12.00 -3.70 -20.82
N ILE A 26 -12.26 -2.45 -20.44
CA ILE A 26 -11.23 -1.52 -19.98
C ILE A 26 -10.59 -2.03 -18.68
N ALA A 27 -11.37 -2.55 -17.73
CA ALA A 27 -10.86 -3.15 -16.50
C ALA A 27 -9.96 -4.37 -16.77
N ILE A 28 -10.32 -5.23 -17.74
CA ILE A 28 -9.50 -6.38 -18.15
C ILE A 28 -8.17 -5.92 -18.76
N ALA A 29 -8.19 -4.88 -19.60
CA ALA A 29 -6.97 -4.32 -20.18
C ALA A 29 -6.08 -3.70 -19.08
N LEU A 30 -6.65 -2.86 -18.22
CA LEU A 30 -5.93 -2.27 -17.08
C LEU A 30 -5.33 -3.34 -16.17
N SER A 31 -6.07 -4.42 -15.90
CA SER A 31 -5.62 -5.55 -15.09
C SER A 31 -4.35 -6.22 -15.66
N LYS A 32 -4.17 -6.23 -16.98
CA LYS A 32 -2.96 -6.74 -17.64
C LYS A 32 -1.79 -5.76 -17.60
N ASP A 33 -2.08 -4.46 -17.64
CA ASP A 33 -1.04 -3.43 -17.68
C ASP A 33 -0.52 -3.08 -16.28
N LEU A 34 -1.36 -3.16 -15.25
CA LEU A 34 -1.02 -2.85 -13.85
C LEU A 34 0.29 -3.52 -13.34
N PRO A 35 0.56 -4.81 -13.60
CA PRO A 35 1.81 -5.46 -13.18
C PRO A 35 3.08 -4.86 -13.79
N HIS A 36 2.97 -4.13 -14.90
CA HIS A 36 4.10 -3.55 -15.62
C HIS A 36 4.49 -2.15 -15.09
N ALA A 37 3.64 -1.53 -14.24
CA ALA A 37 3.97 -0.26 -13.60
C ALA A 37 4.99 -0.47 -12.48
N ASN A 38 6.23 -0.04 -12.71
CA ASN A 38 7.37 -0.22 -11.79
C ASN A 38 7.61 1.01 -10.91
N SER A 39 6.97 2.12 -11.22
CA SER A 39 7.03 3.35 -10.44
C SER A 39 5.65 3.96 -10.22
N ILE A 40 5.53 4.80 -9.20
CA ILE A 40 4.29 5.55 -8.96
C ILE A 40 3.98 6.53 -10.08
N LYS A 41 5.01 7.10 -10.71
CA LYS A 41 4.83 7.96 -11.88
C LYS A 41 4.23 7.15 -13.02
N GLU A 42 4.77 5.97 -13.33
CA GLU A 42 4.20 5.08 -14.34
C GLU A 42 2.77 4.66 -14.01
N LEU A 43 2.50 4.27 -12.75
CA LEU A 43 1.15 3.92 -12.31
C LEU A 43 0.19 5.10 -12.46
N HIS A 44 0.61 6.31 -12.09
CA HIS A 44 -0.19 7.52 -12.25
C HIS A 44 -0.55 7.78 -13.71
N HIS A 45 0.44 7.78 -14.60
CA HIS A 45 0.21 7.98 -16.04
C HIS A 45 -0.72 6.91 -16.60
N LEU A 46 -0.47 5.63 -16.28
CA LEU A 46 -1.33 4.52 -16.67
C LEU A 46 -2.78 4.76 -16.25
N LEU A 47 -3.02 5.12 -14.99
CA LEU A 47 -4.38 5.37 -14.49
C LEU A 47 -5.02 6.59 -15.15
N CYS A 48 -4.27 7.65 -15.41
CA CYS A 48 -4.76 8.82 -16.14
C CYS A 48 -5.16 8.48 -17.58
N ASP A 49 -4.35 7.69 -18.29
CA ASP A 49 -4.65 7.25 -19.67
C ASP A 49 -5.96 6.46 -19.71
N TYR A 50 -6.13 5.53 -18.77
CA TYR A 50 -7.35 4.73 -18.64
C TYR A 50 -8.58 5.55 -18.23
N LEU A 51 -8.39 6.60 -17.40
CA LEU A 51 -9.46 7.53 -17.05
C LEU A 51 -9.90 8.37 -18.25
N GLN A 52 -8.96 8.81 -19.09
CA GLN A 52 -9.27 9.49 -20.35
C GLN A 52 -10.01 8.58 -21.33
N LEU A 53 -9.62 7.31 -21.43
CA LEU A 53 -10.34 6.30 -22.24
C LEU A 53 -11.78 6.06 -21.77
N LEU A 54 -12.07 6.26 -20.48
CA LEU A 54 -13.41 6.15 -19.93
C LEU A 54 -14.25 7.41 -20.18
N ASN A 55 -13.63 8.58 -20.11
CA ASN A 55 -14.30 9.88 -20.24
C ASN A 55 -14.43 10.36 -21.70
N GLY A 56 -13.63 9.82 -22.62
CA GLY A 56 -13.64 10.21 -24.03
C GLY A 56 -14.42 9.26 -24.95
N ASP A 57 -14.88 9.78 -26.09
CA ASP A 57 -15.39 9.03 -27.25
C ASP A 57 -14.23 8.49 -28.13
N CYS A 58 -13.14 8.00 -27.52
CA CYS A 58 -12.00 7.48 -28.26
C CYS A 58 -12.31 6.09 -28.86
N CYS A 59 -12.96 6.09 -30.03
CA CYS A 59 -13.32 4.91 -30.80
C CYS A 59 -12.13 4.14 -31.40
N SER A 60 -10.92 4.71 -31.43
CA SER A 60 -9.76 4.08 -32.08
C SER A 60 -9.12 2.95 -31.26
N PHE A 61 -9.00 3.09 -29.94
CA PHE A 61 -8.41 2.05 -29.07
C PHE A 61 -9.38 0.86 -28.85
N LEU A 62 -10.68 1.11 -28.98
CA LEU A 62 -11.71 0.07 -28.89
C LEU A 62 -11.78 -0.80 -30.15
N ALA A 63 -11.30 -0.32 -31.30
CA ALA A 63 -11.28 -1.09 -32.54
C ALA A 63 -10.34 -2.32 -32.45
N ASP A 64 -9.27 -2.23 -31.66
CA ASP A 64 -8.34 -3.34 -31.42
C ASP A 64 -8.76 -4.24 -30.24
N LEU A 65 -9.58 -3.73 -29.32
CA LEU A 65 -10.06 -4.46 -28.15
C LEU A 65 -11.42 -5.14 -28.35
N ILE A 66 -12.16 -4.82 -29.42
CA ILE A 66 -13.46 -5.41 -29.74
C ILE A 66 -13.36 -5.98 -31.16
N PRO A 67 -13.46 -7.31 -31.34
CA PRO A 67 -13.60 -7.89 -32.67
C PRO A 67 -14.78 -7.22 -33.39
N VAL A 68 -14.53 -6.72 -34.60
CA VAL A 68 -15.50 -6.02 -35.47
C VAL A 68 -16.81 -6.82 -35.63
N SER A 69 -16.81 -8.13 -35.38
CA SER A 69 -17.99 -9.00 -35.38
C SER A 69 -19.02 -8.74 -34.27
N VAL A 70 -18.72 -7.91 -33.26
CA VAL A 70 -19.66 -7.59 -32.16
C VAL A 70 -20.38 -6.25 -32.35
N PHE A 71 -19.89 -5.38 -33.24
CA PHE A 71 -20.53 -4.08 -33.50
C PHE A 71 -21.92 -4.21 -34.13
N SER A 72 -22.22 -5.33 -34.79
CA SER A 72 -23.54 -5.65 -35.33
C SER A 72 -24.52 -6.22 -34.29
N PHE A 73 -24.11 -6.47 -33.05
CA PHE A 73 -24.99 -7.03 -32.02
C PHE A 73 -25.59 -5.97 -31.07
N PHE A 74 -25.04 -4.75 -31.03
CA PHE A 74 -25.47 -3.72 -30.07
C PHE A 74 -26.62 -2.83 -30.53
N ALA A 75 -27.19 -3.07 -31.71
CA ALA A 75 -28.38 -2.35 -32.19
C ALA A 75 -29.71 -3.02 -31.81
N GLY A 76 -29.71 -4.13 -31.06
CA GLY A 76 -30.95 -4.83 -30.75
C GLY A 76 -30.93 -5.61 -29.45
N SER A 77 -31.95 -5.33 -28.65
CA SER A 77 -32.62 -6.27 -27.76
C SER A 77 -32.03 -6.51 -26.36
N GLU A 78 -32.94 -6.32 -25.41
CA GLU A 78 -32.96 -6.77 -24.03
C GLU A 78 -32.61 -8.26 -23.89
N GLU A 79 -31.34 -8.68 -23.92
CA GLU A 79 -31.02 -10.07 -23.57
C GLU A 79 -29.55 -10.27 -23.19
N ASN A 80 -29.21 -9.96 -21.94
CA ASN A 80 -28.10 -10.62 -21.25
C ASN A 80 -28.45 -10.84 -19.77
N ALA A 81 -29.58 -11.50 -19.56
CA ALA A 81 -30.04 -12.03 -18.27
C ALA A 81 -29.25 -13.28 -17.82
N ARG A 82 -28.04 -13.54 -18.33
CA ARG A 82 -27.28 -14.77 -18.02
C ARG A 82 -25.77 -14.55 -17.89
N LEU A 83 -25.35 -13.74 -16.93
CA LEU A 83 -24.01 -13.86 -16.35
C LEU A 83 -24.11 -13.93 -14.82
N LEU A 84 -24.11 -15.18 -14.36
CA LEU A 84 -23.54 -15.72 -13.11
C LEU A 84 -23.54 -14.82 -11.86
N ARG A 85 -24.16 -15.40 -10.84
CA ARG A 85 -24.31 -14.98 -9.44
C ARG A 85 -23.00 -14.50 -8.77
N LYS A 86 -22.51 -13.32 -9.10
CA LYS A 86 -21.62 -12.53 -8.24
C LYS A 86 -22.47 -11.47 -7.54
N ARG A 87 -22.65 -11.61 -6.22
CA ARG A 87 -23.39 -10.66 -5.36
C ARG A 87 -22.60 -9.36 -5.26
N GLY A 88 -23.17 -8.24 -5.69
CA GLY A 88 -22.59 -6.90 -5.54
C GLY A 88 -23.26 -5.88 -6.46
N GLN A 89 -23.45 -4.65 -5.98
CA GLN A 89 -23.89 -3.54 -6.83
C GLN A 89 -22.83 -3.26 -7.90
N PRO A 90 -23.23 -2.94 -9.15
CA PRO A 90 -22.29 -2.54 -10.18
C PRO A 90 -21.51 -1.29 -9.72
N ARG A 91 -20.19 -1.34 -9.85
CA ARG A 91 -19.26 -0.25 -9.57
C ARG A 91 -19.00 0.53 -10.85
N ASP A 92 -18.80 1.83 -10.71
CA ASP A 92 -18.32 2.67 -11.80
C ASP A 92 -16.78 2.64 -11.82
N LEU A 93 -16.20 2.13 -12.90
CA LEU A 93 -14.75 2.10 -13.08
C LEU A 93 -14.13 3.49 -13.11
N SER A 94 -14.84 4.49 -13.63
CA SER A 94 -14.33 5.87 -13.72
C SER A 94 -14.10 6.47 -12.33
N LEU A 95 -15.07 6.28 -11.42
CA LEU A 95 -14.98 6.70 -10.02
C LEU A 95 -13.87 5.95 -9.29
N LEU A 96 -13.71 4.66 -9.57
CA LEU A 96 -12.67 3.83 -8.96
C LEU A 96 -11.27 4.32 -9.35
N ILE A 97 -11.02 4.49 -10.65
CA ILE A 97 -9.74 4.98 -11.16
C ILE A 97 -9.47 6.42 -10.70
N SER A 98 -10.48 7.29 -10.70
CA SER A 98 -10.35 8.66 -10.18
C SER A 98 -9.93 8.68 -8.72
N SER A 99 -10.50 7.80 -7.89
CA SER A 99 -10.09 7.65 -6.50
C SER A 99 -8.64 7.17 -6.37
N TRP A 100 -8.17 6.28 -7.25
CA TRP A 100 -6.78 5.81 -7.23
C TRP A 100 -5.80 6.90 -7.66
N VAL A 101 -6.13 7.68 -8.71
CA VAL A 101 -5.34 8.83 -9.15
C VAL A 101 -5.22 9.86 -8.01
N GLY A 102 -6.35 10.25 -7.41
CA GLY A 102 -6.35 11.21 -6.29
C GLY A 102 -5.54 10.71 -5.08
N ASN A 103 -5.55 9.40 -4.80
CA ASN A 103 -4.71 8.83 -3.76
C ASN A 103 -3.22 9.03 -4.08
N ILE A 104 -2.78 8.83 -5.32
CA ILE A 104 -1.39 9.03 -5.75
C ILE A 104 -0.99 10.50 -5.66
N GLU A 105 -1.83 11.43 -6.13
CA GLU A 105 -1.59 12.88 -6.04
C GLU A 105 -1.45 13.34 -4.57
N THR A 106 -2.24 12.75 -3.68
CA THR A 106 -2.14 12.98 -2.23
C THR A 106 -0.80 12.52 -1.67
N GLN A 107 -0.18 11.46 -2.23
CA GLN A 107 1.15 11.03 -1.82
C GLN A 107 2.24 12.04 -2.22
N ILE A 108 2.15 12.56 -3.45
CA ILE A 108 3.07 13.58 -3.96
C ILE A 108 2.99 14.84 -3.09
N SER A 109 1.78 15.29 -2.78
CA SER A 109 1.55 16.47 -1.94
C SER A 109 2.10 16.29 -0.51
N ALA A 110 1.99 15.09 0.07
CA ALA A 110 2.50 14.81 1.41
C ALA A 110 4.03 14.91 1.48
N LEU A 111 4.73 14.48 0.43
CA LEU A 111 6.20 14.61 0.35
C LEU A 111 6.61 16.08 0.34
N GLU A 112 5.94 16.92 -0.46
CA GLU A 112 6.21 18.35 -0.53
C GLU A 112 5.95 19.04 0.81
N ARG A 113 4.84 18.68 1.46
CA ARG A 113 4.48 19.21 2.79
C ARG A 113 5.52 18.84 3.84
N LEU A 114 6.02 17.60 3.84
CA LEU A 114 7.05 17.16 4.78
C LEU A 114 8.37 17.93 4.58
N LYS A 115 8.73 18.27 3.34
CA LYS A 115 9.92 19.10 3.03
C LYS A 115 9.80 20.54 3.50
N ALA A 116 8.57 21.06 3.61
CA ALA A 116 8.31 22.44 4.01
C ALA A 116 8.30 22.66 5.54
N PHE A 117 8.10 21.60 6.33
CA PHE A 117 7.98 21.73 7.79
C PHE A 117 9.33 21.92 8.50
N TYR A 118 9.32 22.75 9.54
CA TYR A 118 10.36 22.72 10.55
C TYR A 118 10.03 21.64 11.59
N TYR A 119 10.94 20.69 11.79
CA TYR A 119 10.79 19.64 12.79
C TYR A 119 11.94 19.66 13.80
N PRO A 120 11.68 19.34 15.08
CA PRO A 120 12.74 19.24 16.07
C PRO A 120 13.77 18.16 15.72
N LYS A 121 15.03 18.39 16.12
CA LYS A 121 16.14 17.45 15.93
C LYS A 121 15.85 16.07 16.54
N GLN A 122 15.10 16.01 17.64
CA GLN A 122 14.75 14.77 18.31
C GLN A 122 13.82 13.88 17.46
N THR A 123 13.07 14.45 16.52
CA THR A 123 12.20 13.73 15.58
C THR A 123 12.82 13.54 14.20
N GLU A 124 14.05 14.03 13.99
CA GLU A 124 14.75 13.96 12.71
C GLU A 124 14.85 12.52 12.16
N ALA A 125 15.09 11.54 13.03
CA ALA A 125 15.15 10.14 12.62
C ALA A 125 13.84 9.63 12.00
N LEU A 126 12.69 10.03 12.56
CA LEU A 126 11.38 9.68 12.02
C LEU A 126 11.15 10.33 10.66
N VAL A 127 11.47 11.62 10.55
CA VAL A 127 11.29 12.36 9.31
C VAL A 127 12.19 11.80 8.21
N ASN A 128 13.46 11.51 8.51
CA ASN A 128 14.39 10.89 7.57
C ASN A 128 13.93 9.50 7.13
N LEU A 129 13.39 8.69 8.05
CA LEU A 129 12.83 7.39 7.71
C LEU A 129 11.64 7.54 6.77
N ILE A 130 10.74 8.48 7.03
CA ILE A 130 9.59 8.75 6.17
C ILE A 130 10.05 9.26 4.81
N PHE A 131 11.04 10.14 4.72
CA PHE A 131 11.61 10.56 3.44
C PHE A 131 12.14 9.37 2.64
N GLU A 132 12.92 8.49 3.28
CA GLU A 132 13.43 7.28 2.65
C GLU A 132 12.29 6.40 2.11
N LEU A 133 11.19 6.25 2.87
CA LEU A 133 10.00 5.52 2.42
C LEU A 133 9.29 6.22 1.26
N LEU A 134 9.20 7.55 1.25
CA LEU A 134 8.54 8.29 0.17
C LEU A 134 9.38 8.36 -1.10
N GLU A 135 10.70 8.21 -1.00
CA GLU A 135 11.61 8.17 -2.14
C GLU A 135 11.83 6.76 -2.68
N THR A 136 11.45 5.72 -1.93
CA THR A 136 11.60 4.32 -2.33
C THR A 136 10.37 3.85 -3.11
N PRO A 137 10.48 3.53 -4.42
CA PRO A 137 9.31 3.14 -5.23
C PRO A 137 8.54 1.95 -4.66
N LYS A 138 9.27 0.93 -4.16
CA LYS A 138 8.65 -0.26 -3.56
C LYS A 138 7.83 0.08 -2.31
N ALA A 139 8.33 0.99 -1.48
CA ALA A 139 7.68 1.40 -0.23
C ALA A 139 6.33 2.07 -0.50
N LEU A 140 6.27 2.90 -1.54
CA LEU A 140 5.04 3.61 -1.87
C LEU A 140 3.90 2.68 -2.32
N MET A 141 4.26 1.48 -2.77
CA MET A 141 3.30 0.44 -3.13
C MET A 141 2.85 -0.42 -1.95
N HIS A 142 3.24 -0.09 -0.72
CA HIS A 142 2.87 -0.82 0.48
C HIS A 142 1.43 -0.50 0.93
N LEU A 143 0.68 -1.49 1.43
CA LEU A 143 -0.71 -1.34 1.91
C LEU A 143 -0.87 -0.19 2.94
N ASN A 144 0.06 -0.10 3.89
CA ASN A 144 0.05 0.97 4.92
C ASN A 144 0.54 2.33 4.42
N MET A 145 1.00 2.47 3.17
CA MET A 145 1.47 3.77 2.68
C MET A 145 0.34 4.80 2.66
N LEU A 146 -0.87 4.43 2.21
CA LEU A 146 -2.00 5.36 2.20
C LEU A 146 -2.35 5.88 3.59
N ASN A 147 -2.25 5.01 4.59
CA ASN A 147 -2.43 5.31 6.00
C ASN A 147 -1.36 6.29 6.50
N LEU A 148 -0.09 6.04 6.17
CA LEU A 148 1.02 6.95 6.49
C LEU A 148 0.78 8.33 5.87
N ILE A 149 0.46 8.39 4.58
CA ILE A 149 0.21 9.62 3.82
C ILE A 149 -0.95 10.42 4.40
N LYS A 150 -2.06 9.75 4.76
CA LYS A 150 -3.20 10.41 5.41
C LYS A 150 -2.78 11.12 6.70
N ARG A 151 -1.87 10.53 7.47
CA ARG A 151 -1.37 11.10 8.73
C ARG A 151 -0.37 12.21 8.50
N LEU A 152 0.46 12.11 7.46
CA LEU A 152 1.36 13.19 7.03
C LEU A 152 0.59 14.43 6.57
N ASN A 153 -0.62 14.26 6.05
CA ASN A 153 -1.50 15.35 5.68
C ASN A 153 -2.36 15.90 6.83
N SER A 154 -2.17 15.41 8.05
CA SER A 154 -2.84 15.97 9.23
C SER A 154 -2.41 17.40 9.48
N ASN A 155 -3.37 18.27 9.82
CA ASN A 155 -3.08 19.64 10.24
C ASN A 155 -2.32 19.70 11.56
N ASP A 156 -2.45 18.66 12.38
CA ASP A 156 -1.81 18.55 13.69
C ASP A 156 -0.40 17.94 13.63
N LEU A 157 0.14 17.67 12.43
CA LEU A 157 1.41 16.95 12.27
C LEU A 157 2.56 17.68 12.98
N GLU A 158 2.69 18.98 12.76
CA GLU A 158 3.77 19.79 13.31
C GLU A 158 3.74 19.79 14.85
N ASP A 159 2.57 20.09 15.43
CA ASP A 159 2.35 20.05 16.88
C ASP A 159 2.61 18.66 17.46
N ALA A 160 2.23 17.60 16.74
CA ALA A 160 2.46 16.24 17.16
C ALA A 160 3.97 15.91 17.17
N LEU A 161 4.73 16.31 16.15
CA LEU A 161 6.19 16.13 16.14
C LEU A 161 6.88 16.95 17.24
N VAL A 162 6.45 18.19 17.48
CA VAL A 162 6.94 19.02 18.60
C VAL A 162 6.66 18.35 19.94
N LYS A 163 5.48 17.75 20.11
CA LYS A 163 5.14 17.02 21.33
C LYS A 163 5.96 15.75 21.51
N LEU A 164 6.12 14.96 20.45
CA LEU A 164 6.94 13.76 20.44
C LEU A 164 8.40 14.07 20.85
N ALA A 165 8.95 15.18 20.35
CA ALA A 165 10.31 15.63 20.68
C ALA A 165 10.52 15.98 22.17
N LYS A 166 9.45 16.37 22.87
CA LYS A 166 9.48 16.74 24.29
C LYS A 166 9.28 15.56 25.24
N LEU A 167 8.96 14.37 24.71
CA LEU A 167 8.73 13.21 25.57
C LEU A 167 10.02 12.80 26.28
N PRO A 168 9.95 12.49 27.59
CA PRO A 168 11.08 11.92 28.28
C PRO A 168 11.43 10.56 27.67
N PRO A 169 12.71 10.16 27.70
CA PRO A 169 13.08 8.78 27.41
C PRO A 169 12.27 7.83 28.28
N ALA A 170 11.69 6.79 27.68
CA ALA A 170 11.10 5.70 28.45
C ALA A 170 12.18 5.20 29.40
N LEU A 171 11.92 5.31 30.71
CA LEU A 171 12.74 4.63 31.70
C LEU A 171 12.76 3.17 31.27
N GLU A 172 13.95 2.60 31.06
CA GLU A 172 14.08 1.18 30.78
C GLU A 172 13.54 0.44 32.00
N VAL A 173 12.23 0.15 32.00
CA VAL A 173 11.60 -0.80 32.90
C VAL A 173 12.07 -2.16 32.43
N ASN A 174 13.35 -2.47 32.65
CA ASN A 174 14.01 -3.77 32.58
C ASN A 174 15.51 -3.58 32.84
N LYS A 175 15.89 -3.41 34.11
CA LYS A 175 17.28 -3.59 34.57
C LYS A 175 17.78 -5.04 34.48
N HIS A 176 17.03 -5.95 33.86
CA HIS A 176 17.43 -7.33 33.65
C HIS A 176 17.51 -7.65 32.14
N PRO A 177 18.72 -7.84 31.59
CA PRO A 177 18.96 -8.15 30.17
C PRO A 177 18.36 -9.48 29.69
N SER A 178 17.86 -10.31 30.60
CA SER A 178 17.43 -11.69 30.34
C SER A 178 15.93 -11.86 30.07
N GLU A 179 15.07 -10.86 30.35
CA GLU A 179 13.61 -10.99 30.19
C GLU A 179 13.01 -10.11 29.08
N SER A 180 13.78 -9.17 28.51
CA SER A 180 13.28 -8.19 27.54
C SER A 180 13.04 -8.73 26.12
N LYS A 181 13.36 -10.01 25.86
CA LYS A 181 13.18 -10.71 24.58
C LYS A 181 11.81 -11.39 24.43
N ARG A 182 10.78 -10.98 25.18
CA ARG A 182 9.42 -11.47 24.92
C ARG A 182 8.95 -10.96 23.55
N PRO A 183 8.44 -11.83 22.67
CA PRO A 183 7.76 -11.41 21.44
C PRO A 183 6.65 -10.42 21.80
N GLY A 184 6.73 -9.20 21.26
CA GLY A 184 5.80 -8.10 21.57
C GLY A 184 6.45 -6.87 22.22
N ASN A 185 7.69 -6.96 22.73
CA ASN A 185 8.42 -5.77 23.17
C ASN A 185 9.04 -5.02 21.96
N TYR A 186 8.81 -3.72 21.83
CA TYR A 186 9.39 -2.88 20.77
C TYR A 186 10.93 -2.96 20.77
N CYS A 187 11.55 -3.09 21.95
CA CYS A 187 13.00 -3.22 22.09
C CYS A 187 13.56 -4.58 21.61
N ALA A 188 12.71 -5.57 21.36
CA ALA A 188 13.12 -6.88 20.85
C ALA A 188 13.19 -6.93 19.31
N GLN A 189 12.86 -5.83 18.61
CA GLN A 189 12.88 -5.78 17.15
C GLN A 189 14.32 -5.69 16.60
N ILE A 190 14.57 -6.40 15.50
CA ILE A 190 15.84 -6.29 14.76
C ILE A 190 15.91 -4.88 14.16
N THR A 191 17.00 -4.17 14.45
CA THR A 191 17.24 -2.84 13.91
C THR A 191 18.04 -2.92 12.61
N PHE A 192 17.53 -2.30 11.54
CA PHE A 192 18.20 -2.30 10.24
C PHE A 192 19.22 -1.17 10.08
N ASN A 193 18.91 0.04 10.58
CA ASN A 193 19.81 1.19 10.52
C ASN A 193 19.62 2.12 11.75
N LYS A 194 20.41 3.21 11.80
CA LYS A 194 20.38 4.18 12.91
C LYS A 194 19.04 4.91 13.03
N ASN A 195 18.42 5.31 11.91
CA ASN A 195 17.13 6.01 11.91
C ASN A 195 16.00 5.09 12.39
N HIS A 196 15.97 3.86 11.90
CA HIS A 196 15.04 2.82 12.31
C HIS A 196 15.16 2.51 13.82
N ALA A 197 16.39 2.35 14.32
CA ALA A 197 16.64 2.15 15.76
C ALA A 197 16.16 3.34 16.61
N ALA A 198 16.38 4.56 16.14
CA ALA A 198 15.90 5.77 16.83
C ALA A 198 14.37 5.88 16.78
N CYS A 199 13.73 5.49 15.68
CA CYS A 199 12.27 5.43 15.58
C CYS A 199 11.66 4.41 16.54
N ILE A 200 12.27 3.25 16.73
CA ILE A 200 11.84 2.27 17.75
C ILE A 200 11.91 2.89 19.15
N LYS A 201 12.95 3.66 19.46
CA LYS A 201 13.06 4.37 20.75
C LYS A 201 11.98 5.46 20.89
N LEU A 202 11.72 6.24 19.84
CA LEU A 202 10.64 7.24 19.84
C LEU A 202 9.28 6.58 20.05
N LEU A 203 9.05 5.41 19.46
CA LEU A 203 7.83 4.62 19.67
C LEU A 203 7.71 4.13 21.12
N ALA A 204 8.80 3.65 21.73
CA ALA A 204 8.81 3.27 23.13
C ALA A 204 8.51 4.47 24.06
N ASN A 205 9.11 5.63 23.79
CA ASN A 205 8.83 6.86 24.55
C ASN A 205 7.36 7.29 24.40
N ASN A 206 6.83 7.23 23.19
CA ASN A 206 5.43 7.55 22.91
C ASN A 206 4.48 6.61 23.63
N ALA A 207 4.72 5.30 23.53
CA ALA A 207 3.93 4.27 24.21
C ALA A 207 3.95 4.45 25.74
N ALA A 208 5.10 4.78 26.33
CA ALA A 208 5.22 5.03 27.77
C ALA A 208 4.46 6.30 28.23
N ALA A 209 4.34 7.29 27.35
CA ALA A 209 3.62 8.53 27.62
C ALA A 209 2.15 8.49 27.15
N HIS A 210 1.73 7.42 26.47
CA HIS A 210 0.46 7.37 25.75
C HIS A 210 -0.74 7.49 26.68
N ARG A 211 -1.71 8.28 26.25
CA ARG A 211 -3.03 8.41 26.86
C ARG A 211 -4.03 8.45 25.71
N ASP A 212 -5.07 7.61 25.76
CA ASP A 212 -6.02 7.44 24.65
C ASP A 212 -6.72 8.75 24.25
N GLU A 213 -6.84 9.71 25.18
CA GLU A 213 -7.45 11.01 24.95
C GLU A 213 -6.52 12.01 24.23
N ASP A 214 -5.23 11.72 24.16
CA ASP A 214 -4.21 12.60 23.61
C ASP A 214 -4.03 12.39 22.10
N ARG A 215 -4.82 13.13 21.32
CA ARG A 215 -4.84 13.03 19.85
C ARG A 215 -3.47 13.18 19.19
N LEU A 216 -2.58 14.01 19.75
CA LEU A 216 -1.25 14.25 19.21
C LEU A 216 -0.32 13.04 19.42
N LEU A 217 -0.43 12.38 20.58
CA LEU A 217 0.30 11.14 20.84
C LEU A 217 -0.26 9.97 20.02
N ALA A 218 -1.58 9.90 19.85
CA ALA A 218 -2.20 8.90 18.97
C ALA A 218 -1.74 9.05 17.51
N LEU A 219 -1.65 10.29 17.01
CA LEU A 219 -1.16 10.58 15.66
C LEU A 219 0.29 10.13 15.48
N THR A 220 1.18 10.53 16.40
CA THR A 220 2.61 10.19 16.33
C THR A 220 2.88 8.70 16.54
N ASN A 221 2.13 8.04 17.44
CA ASN A 221 2.19 6.59 17.59
C ASN A 221 1.82 5.90 16.27
N SER A 222 0.74 6.33 15.64
CA SER A 222 0.31 5.74 14.37
C SER A 222 1.31 5.99 13.23
N LEU A 223 1.89 7.20 13.15
CA LEU A 223 2.96 7.53 12.19
C LEU A 223 4.18 6.62 12.36
N LEU A 224 4.64 6.45 13.60
CA LEU A 224 5.78 5.60 13.94
C LEU A 224 5.50 4.14 13.59
N GLN A 225 4.31 3.62 13.93
CA GLN A 225 3.93 2.24 13.63
C GLN A 225 3.85 2.00 12.12
N ASP A 226 3.17 2.86 11.36
CA ASP A 226 3.05 2.71 9.91
C ASP A 226 4.44 2.75 9.24
N ALA A 227 5.28 3.73 9.59
CA ALA A 227 6.61 3.86 9.02
C ALA A 227 7.50 2.64 9.34
N LEU A 228 7.51 2.18 10.60
CA LEU A 228 8.31 1.03 11.02
C LEU A 228 7.83 -0.28 10.37
N ILE A 229 6.52 -0.48 10.21
CA ILE A 229 5.96 -1.66 9.53
C ILE A 229 6.41 -1.68 8.07
N ILE A 230 6.19 -0.57 7.34
CA ILE A 230 6.60 -0.47 5.93
C ILE A 230 8.11 -0.72 5.81
N TYR A 231 8.91 -0.10 6.68
CA TYR A 231 10.36 -0.24 6.65
C TYR A 231 10.82 -1.67 6.87
N LYS A 232 10.21 -2.36 7.86
CA LYS A 232 10.50 -3.76 8.15
C LYS A 232 10.16 -4.66 6.97
N ASP A 233 9.00 -4.48 6.35
CA ASP A 233 8.54 -5.33 5.25
C ASP A 233 9.40 -5.14 3.98
N LEU A 234 9.97 -3.95 3.79
CA LEU A 234 10.95 -3.69 2.73
C LEU A 234 12.27 -4.44 2.92
N HIS A 235 12.72 -4.57 4.18
CA HIS A 235 14.02 -5.14 4.54
C HIS A 235 13.96 -6.60 4.97
N THR A 236 12.77 -7.16 5.12
CA THR A 236 12.59 -8.58 5.39
C THR A 236 12.70 -9.34 4.07
N PRO A 237 13.69 -10.23 3.89
CA PRO A 237 13.77 -11.04 2.68
C PRO A 237 12.51 -11.88 2.56
N GLU A 238 11.87 -11.85 1.39
CA GLU A 238 10.76 -12.75 1.09
C GLU A 238 11.27 -14.17 1.22
N VAL A 239 10.73 -14.93 2.17
CA VAL A 239 10.96 -16.36 2.24
C VAL A 239 10.27 -16.97 1.04
N THR A 240 11.00 -17.17 -0.04
CA THR A 240 10.57 -17.99 -1.16
C THR A 240 10.38 -19.41 -0.61
N LEU A 241 9.12 -19.83 -0.46
CA LEU A 241 8.78 -21.24 -0.27
C LEU A 241 9.08 -22.00 -1.58
N VAL A 242 10.38 -22.18 -1.86
CA VAL A 242 10.87 -23.20 -2.79
C VAL A 242 11.14 -24.42 -1.93
N GLN A 243 10.09 -25.18 -1.59
CA GLN A 243 10.19 -26.54 -1.05
C GLN A 243 8.78 -27.14 -0.90
N SER A 244 8.24 -27.64 -2.01
CA SER A 244 7.26 -28.76 -2.06
C SER A 244 7.13 -29.26 -3.50
N GLN A 245 8.24 -29.54 -4.17
CA GLN A 245 8.30 -30.36 -5.39
C GLN A 245 9.47 -31.35 -5.36
N THR A 246 9.87 -31.80 -4.15
CA THR A 246 11.02 -32.72 -4.01
C THR A 246 10.78 -33.82 -2.98
N ILE A 247 9.51 -34.24 -2.76
CA ILE A 247 9.18 -35.41 -1.92
C ILE A 247 8.08 -36.29 -2.56
N GLU A 248 8.09 -36.45 -3.89
CA GLU A 248 7.25 -37.50 -4.55
C GLU A 248 8.07 -38.52 -5.36
N GLU A 249 9.39 -38.41 -5.47
CA GLU A 249 10.21 -39.37 -6.24
C GLU A 249 11.04 -40.37 -5.40
N GLN A 250 10.82 -40.46 -4.08
CA GLN A 250 11.55 -41.45 -3.25
C GLN A 250 10.67 -42.46 -2.48
N THR A 251 9.37 -42.53 -2.77
CA THR A 251 8.47 -43.56 -2.19
C THR A 251 7.89 -44.55 -3.19
N HIS A 252 8.26 -44.49 -4.49
CA HIS A 252 7.78 -45.44 -5.51
C HIS A 252 8.81 -46.46 -6.01
N THR A 253 9.98 -46.59 -5.38
CA THR A 253 11.02 -47.59 -5.73
C THR A 253 11.36 -48.57 -4.59
N LEU A 254 10.39 -48.93 -3.75
CA LEU A 254 10.49 -50.09 -2.86
C LEU A 254 9.17 -50.86 -2.86
N GLY A 255 9.00 -51.73 -3.86
CA GLY A 255 7.80 -52.54 -4.01
C GLY A 255 7.85 -53.48 -5.21
N CYS A 256 8.93 -54.25 -5.35
CA CYS A 256 8.95 -55.51 -6.11
C CYS A 256 10.19 -56.31 -5.69
N GLY A 257 9.96 -57.30 -4.83
CA GLY A 257 10.90 -58.34 -4.39
C GLY A 257 10.11 -59.42 -3.71
#